data_AF-A0A7C8ZAH6-F1
#
_entry.id   AF-A0A7C8ZAH6-F1
#
_cell.length_a   1.000
_cell.length_b   1.000
_cell.length_c   1.000
_cell.angle_alpha   90.00
_cell.angle_beta   90.00
_cell.angle_gamma   90.00
#
_symmetry.space_group_name_H-M   'P 1'
#
loop_
_entity.id
_entity.type
_entity.pdbx_description
1 polymer ?
#
loop_
_entity_poly.entity_id
_entity_poly.type
_entity_poly.pdbx_seq_one_letter_code
_entity_poly.pdbx_strand_id
1 'polypeptide(L)'
;RFEWVHPKSEWDPLALNYTSGTTNSPKGVVLSHRGYFIRAVDALLDWSVPKQPVYLWTLPMFHINGWSLTWGMAAVGATNVCLRKFDAPTIYRAIQEHRVTHMCGAPVVLNMLANMPNAKPLENPTHILTAGAPPPASVLFRTESLGFVVSHGYGLTETGGLVVYSTWRSKWNSLP
;
A
#
# COMPACT_ATOMS: atom_id res chain seq x y z
N ARG A 1 -11.11 29.42 -10.24
CA ARG A 1 -11.50 28.44 -9.20
C ARG A 1 -11.94 27.19 -9.94
N PHE A 2 -11.41 26.01 -9.61
CA PHE A 2 -11.83 24.76 -10.28
C PHE A 2 -13.29 24.45 -9.90
N GLU A 3 -14.15 24.23 -10.88
CA GLU A 3 -15.55 23.88 -10.67
C GLU A 3 -15.64 22.37 -10.42
N TRP A 4 -15.97 21.99 -9.19
CA TRP A 4 -16.05 20.59 -8.80
C TRP A 4 -17.37 19.99 -9.27
N VAL A 5 -17.29 18.89 -10.02
CA VAL A 5 -18.45 18.06 -10.36
C VAL A 5 -18.64 17.05 -9.25
N HIS A 6 -19.75 17.15 -8.53
CA HIS A 6 -20.14 16.16 -7.52
C HIS A 6 -20.87 14.98 -8.17
N PRO A 7 -20.71 13.75 -7.64
CA PRO A 7 -21.56 12.64 -8.05
C PRO A 7 -23.02 12.93 -7.70
N LYS A 8 -23.95 12.49 -8.54
CA LYS A 8 -25.39 12.56 -8.27
C LYS A 8 -25.82 11.43 -7.34
N SER A 9 -25.09 10.31 -7.37
CA SER A 9 -25.31 9.12 -6.55
C SER A 9 -23.98 8.51 -6.12
N GLU A 10 -23.93 7.89 -4.93
CA GLU A 10 -22.76 7.10 -4.53
C GLU A 10 -22.49 5.90 -5.45
N TRP A 11 -23.46 5.52 -6.28
CA TRP A 11 -23.31 4.47 -7.30
C TRP A 11 -22.66 4.97 -8.60
N ASP A 12 -22.49 6.28 -8.76
CA ASP A 12 -21.83 6.84 -9.94
C ASP A 12 -20.36 6.37 -10.00
N PRO A 13 -19.80 6.19 -11.22
CA PRO A 13 -18.40 5.83 -11.40
C PRO A 13 -17.44 6.84 -10.75
N LEU A 14 -16.51 6.35 -9.92
CA LEU A 14 -15.39 7.14 -9.40
C LEU A 14 -14.12 6.94 -10.24
N ALA A 15 -13.83 5.69 -10.63
CA ALA A 15 -12.66 5.40 -11.45
C ALA A 15 -12.88 4.21 -12.39
N LEU A 16 -12.17 4.26 -13.52
CA LEU A 16 -12.02 3.18 -14.49
C LEU A 16 -10.58 2.68 -14.45
N ASN A 17 -10.40 1.43 -14.03
CA ASN A 17 -9.10 0.77 -14.01
C ASN A 17 -9.05 -0.29 -15.11
N TYR A 18 -7.89 -0.53 -15.70
CA TYR A 18 -7.70 -1.61 -16.67
C TYR A 18 -6.90 -2.76 -16.06
N THR A 19 -7.35 -3.98 -16.30
CA THR A 19 -6.60 -5.20 -15.92
C THR A 19 -5.47 -5.47 -16.91
N SER A 20 -4.43 -6.18 -16.47
CA SER A 20 -3.25 -6.49 -17.29
C SER A 20 -3.51 -7.47 -18.44
N GLY A 21 -4.68 -8.12 -18.49
CA GLY A 21 -5.07 -8.98 -19.61
C GLY A 21 -4.26 -10.27 -19.75
N THR A 22 -3.95 -10.96 -18.64
CA THR A 22 -3.14 -12.19 -18.68
C THR A 22 -3.80 -13.38 -19.40
N THR A 23 -5.11 -13.31 -19.66
CA THR A 23 -5.88 -14.35 -20.36
C THR A 23 -6.62 -13.85 -21.60
N ASN A 24 -6.60 -12.55 -21.91
CA ASN A 24 -7.23 -11.93 -23.10
C ASN A 24 -6.94 -10.41 -23.15
N SER A 25 -7.62 -9.66 -24.02
CA SER A 25 -7.58 -8.18 -24.03
C SER A 25 -7.86 -7.54 -22.64
N PRO A 26 -7.19 -6.41 -22.30
CA PRO A 26 -7.44 -5.65 -21.07
C PRO A 26 -8.94 -5.33 -20.87
N LYS A 27 -9.45 -5.55 -19.66
CA LYS A 27 -10.85 -5.27 -19.31
C LYS A 27 -10.93 -4.02 -18.44
N GLY A 28 -11.92 -3.18 -18.75
CA GLY A 28 -12.25 -2.02 -17.92
C GLY A 28 -13.06 -2.43 -16.69
N VAL A 29 -12.55 -2.11 -15.51
CA VAL A 29 -13.21 -2.28 -14.23
C VAL A 29 -13.65 -0.90 -13.75
N VAL A 30 -14.96 -0.68 -13.73
CA VAL A 30 -15.57 0.56 -13.26
C VAL A 30 -15.99 0.38 -11.80
N LEU A 31 -15.52 1.25 -10.92
CA LEU A 31 -15.82 1.21 -9.49
C LEU A 31 -16.52 2.50 -9.08
N SER A 32 -17.59 2.34 -8.30
CA SER A 32 -18.42 3.46 -7.84
C SER A 32 -17.78 4.20 -6.65
N HIS A 33 -18.29 5.40 -6.37
CA HIS A 33 -17.94 6.14 -5.14
C HIS A 33 -18.17 5.29 -3.88
N ARG A 34 -19.32 4.60 -3.77
CA ARG A 34 -19.66 3.71 -2.65
C ARG A 34 -18.65 2.58 -2.52
N GLY A 35 -18.30 1.94 -3.63
CA GLY A 35 -17.33 0.84 -3.66
C GLY A 35 -16.00 1.27 -3.08
N TYR A 36 -15.45 2.38 -3.58
CA TYR A 36 -14.18 2.90 -3.07
C TYR A 36 -14.24 3.43 -1.65
N PHE A 37 -15.35 4.03 -1.23
CA PHE A 37 -15.53 4.44 0.16
C PHE A 37 -15.43 3.23 1.11
N ILE A 38 -16.19 2.16 0.83
CA ILE A 38 -16.16 0.93 1.64
C ILE A 38 -14.75 0.33 1.63
N ARG A 39 -14.10 0.28 0.46
CA ARG A 39 -12.75 -0.27 0.36
C ARG A 39 -11.70 0.54 1.10
N ALA A 40 -11.79 1.87 1.06
CA ALA A 40 -10.89 2.74 1.80
C ALA A 40 -11.06 2.55 3.31
N VAL A 41 -12.30 2.51 3.81
CA VAL A 41 -12.58 2.27 5.23
C VAL A 41 -12.05 0.91 5.67
N ASP A 42 -12.32 -0.15 4.91
CA ASP A 42 -11.87 -1.50 5.25
C ASP A 42 -10.34 -1.62 5.25
N ALA A 43 -9.65 -1.02 4.28
CA ALA A 43 -8.18 -1.01 4.24
C ALA A 43 -7.57 -0.28 5.44
N LEU A 44 -8.17 0.84 5.86
CA LEU A 44 -7.72 1.58 7.05
C LEU A 44 -7.93 0.79 8.34
N LEU A 45 -9.07 0.08 8.46
CA LEU A 45 -9.40 -0.72 9.64
C LEU A 45 -8.53 -1.96 9.75
N ASP A 46 -8.43 -2.75 8.68
CA ASP A 46 -7.68 -4.01 8.72
C ASP A 46 -6.19 -3.76 9.00
N TRP A 47 -5.61 -2.79 8.28
CA TRP A 47 -4.21 -2.42 8.47
C TRP A 47 -3.98 -1.51 9.69
N SER A 48 -5.03 -1.19 10.45
CA SER A 48 -4.96 -0.40 11.69
C SER A 48 -4.22 0.93 11.52
N VAL A 49 -4.47 1.62 10.40
CA VAL A 49 -3.78 2.87 10.05
C VAL A 49 -4.15 3.96 11.07
N PRO A 50 -3.17 4.63 11.71
CA PRO A 50 -3.44 5.67 12.69
C PRO A 50 -3.94 6.95 12.03
N LYS A 51 -4.32 7.94 12.84
CA LYS A 51 -4.57 9.30 12.35
C LYS A 51 -3.25 9.95 11.93
N GLN A 52 -3.30 10.75 10.86
CA GLN A 52 -2.19 11.56 10.35
C GLN A 52 -0.86 10.81 10.18
N PRO A 53 -0.85 9.62 9.53
CA PRO A 53 0.39 8.91 9.26
C PRO A 53 1.23 9.68 8.23
N VAL A 54 2.54 9.47 8.24
CA VAL A 54 3.40 9.81 7.10
C VAL A 54 3.50 8.59 6.20
N TYR A 55 2.92 8.69 5.00
CA TYR A 55 2.78 7.61 4.03
C TYR A 55 3.70 7.80 2.82
N LEU A 56 4.57 6.83 2.56
CA LEU A 56 5.47 6.82 1.41
C LEU A 56 4.89 6.02 0.25
N TRP A 57 4.73 6.68 -0.90
CA TRP A 57 4.25 6.05 -2.13
C TRP A 57 5.40 5.41 -2.91
N THR A 58 5.43 4.08 -2.93
CA THR A 58 6.25 3.29 -3.88
C THR A 58 5.40 2.41 -4.80
N LEU A 59 4.08 2.41 -4.61
CA LEU A 59 3.08 1.86 -5.54
C LEU A 59 2.49 3.01 -6.35
N PRO A 60 2.34 2.88 -7.68
CA PRO A 60 1.67 3.90 -8.46
C PRO A 60 0.22 4.09 -8.02
N MET A 61 -0.21 5.32 -7.78
CA MET A 61 -1.57 5.63 -7.30
C MET A 61 -2.66 5.32 -8.33
N PHE A 62 -2.32 5.10 -9.60
CA PHE A 62 -3.27 4.62 -10.61
C PHE A 62 -3.40 3.08 -10.61
N HIS A 63 -2.44 2.37 -10.02
CA HIS A 63 -2.46 0.92 -9.99
C HIS A 63 -3.39 0.46 -8.86
N ILE A 64 -4.54 -0.11 -9.24
CA ILE A 64 -5.69 -0.43 -8.37
C ILE A 64 -5.93 0.65 -7.30
N ASN A 65 -5.91 1.89 -7.78
CA ASN A 65 -5.97 3.16 -7.06
C ASN A 65 -5.19 3.24 -5.72
N GLY A 66 -4.03 2.59 -5.69
CA GLY A 66 -3.16 2.52 -4.53
C GLY A 66 -3.71 1.65 -3.41
N TRP A 67 -4.42 0.58 -3.77
CA TRP A 67 -5.18 -0.30 -2.86
C TRP A 67 -6.23 0.43 -2.03
N SER A 68 -6.91 1.42 -2.63
CA SER A 68 -7.84 2.35 -1.97
C SER A 68 -7.22 3.32 -0.95
N LEU A 69 -5.91 3.23 -0.68
CA LEU A 69 -5.22 4.13 0.24
C LEU A 69 -5.08 5.55 -0.33
N THR A 70 -5.25 5.75 -1.64
CA THR A 70 -5.28 7.10 -2.23
C THR A 70 -6.34 7.98 -1.55
N TRP A 71 -7.53 7.44 -1.33
CA TRP A 71 -8.59 8.13 -0.59
C TRP A 71 -8.49 7.88 0.91
N GLY A 72 -8.11 6.67 1.32
CA GLY A 72 -7.97 6.33 2.74
C GLY A 72 -6.97 7.24 3.47
N MET A 73 -5.79 7.47 2.89
CA MET A 73 -4.78 8.38 3.43
C MET A 73 -5.29 9.82 3.56
N ALA A 74 -6.06 10.30 2.57
CA ALA A 74 -6.69 11.61 2.67
C ALA A 74 -7.73 11.67 3.81
N ALA A 75 -8.53 10.62 3.98
CA ALA A 75 -9.58 10.54 5.01
C ALA A 75 -9.01 10.57 6.43
N VAL A 76 -7.80 10.03 6.66
CA VAL A 76 -7.13 10.05 7.96
C VAL A 76 -6.19 11.25 8.15
N GLY A 77 -6.12 12.15 7.17
CA GLY A 77 -5.27 13.35 7.22
C GLY A 77 -3.77 13.05 7.11
N ALA A 78 -3.39 12.03 6.34
CA ALA A 78 -2.01 11.62 6.17
C ALA A 78 -1.16 12.64 5.40
N THR A 79 0.14 12.66 5.71
CA THR A 79 1.16 13.30 4.87
C THR A 79 1.60 12.31 3.80
N ASN A 80 1.49 12.68 2.52
CA ASN A 80 1.84 11.82 1.40
C ASN A 80 3.23 12.20 0.86
N VAL A 81 4.20 11.28 0.98
CA VAL A 81 5.55 11.42 0.42
C VAL A 81 5.60 10.70 -0.91
N CYS A 82 5.78 11.45 -2.00
CA CYS A 82 5.79 10.91 -3.36
C CYS A 82 7.20 10.94 -3.94
N LEU A 83 7.65 9.80 -4.48
CA LEU A 83 8.96 9.69 -5.11
C LEU A 83 8.86 9.83 -6.63
N ARG A 84 9.80 10.56 -7.23
CA ARG A 84 9.94 10.61 -8.70
C ARG A 84 10.54 9.33 -9.27
N LYS A 85 11.39 8.68 -8.49
CA LYS A 85 12.02 7.39 -8.78
C LYS A 85 12.07 6.61 -7.48
N PHE A 86 11.75 5.32 -7.52
CA PHE A 86 11.93 4.45 -6.36
C PHE A 86 13.17 3.57 -6.57
N ASP A 87 14.14 3.74 -5.68
CA ASP A 87 15.25 2.82 -5.44
C ASP A 87 15.52 2.75 -3.92
N ALA A 88 16.22 1.72 -3.45
CA ALA A 88 16.40 1.51 -2.01
C ALA A 88 17.08 2.70 -1.31
N PRO A 89 18.18 3.30 -1.81
CA PRO A 89 18.76 4.49 -1.20
C PRO A 89 17.79 5.67 -1.10
N THR A 90 16.97 5.90 -2.14
CA THR A 90 15.97 6.97 -2.14
C THR A 90 14.85 6.71 -1.13
N ILE A 91 14.39 5.46 -1.02
CA ILE A 91 13.38 5.06 -0.04
C ILE A 91 13.92 5.27 1.39
N TYR A 92 15.12 4.78 1.69
CA TYR A 92 15.73 4.94 3.01
C TYR A 92 15.90 6.41 3.39
N ARG A 93 16.41 7.24 2.47
CA ARG A 93 16.54 8.68 2.68
C ARG A 93 15.19 9.32 2.98
N ALA A 94 14.15 9.00 2.20
CA ALA A 94 12.81 9.54 2.41
C ALA A 94 12.21 9.09 3.75
N ILE A 95 12.44 7.84 4.16
CA ILE A 95 12.00 7.33 5.46
C ILE A 95 12.62 8.15 6.59
N GLN A 96 13.93 8.38 6.54
CA GLN A 96 14.65 9.16 7.55
C GLN A 96 14.24 10.63 7.56
N GLU A 97 14.24 11.28 6.39
CA GLU A 97 13.97 12.71 6.23
C GLU A 97 12.55 13.09 6.66
N HIS A 98 11.56 12.28 6.28
CA HIS A 98 10.16 12.58 6.53
C HIS A 98 9.56 11.82 7.72
N ARG A 99 10.34 10.97 8.39
CA ARG A 99 9.87 10.08 9.46
C ARG A 99 8.67 9.25 9.00
N VAL A 100 8.84 8.55 7.88
CA VAL A 100 7.80 7.71 7.29
C VAL A 100 7.34 6.66 8.30
N THR A 101 6.04 6.47 8.39
CA THR A 101 5.41 5.51 9.32
C THR A 101 4.83 4.31 8.57
N HIS A 102 4.32 4.56 7.35
CA HIS A 102 3.59 3.58 6.56
C HIS A 102 4.03 3.68 5.10
N MET A 103 4.06 2.55 4.41
CA MET A 103 4.27 2.50 2.97
C MET A 103 3.63 1.27 2.37
N CYS A 104 3.35 1.33 1.08
CA CYS A 104 3.12 0.15 0.28
C CYS A 104 4.47 -0.38 -0.21
N GLY A 105 4.53 -1.65 -0.60
CA GLY A 105 5.70 -2.19 -1.27
C GLY A 105 5.36 -3.50 -1.95
N ALA A 106 5.29 -3.51 -3.27
CA ALA A 106 5.20 -4.76 -4.01
C ALA A 106 6.43 -5.66 -3.71
N PRO A 107 6.40 -6.97 -3.99
CA PRO A 107 7.52 -7.87 -3.71
C PRO A 107 8.88 -7.40 -4.25
N VAL A 108 8.89 -6.68 -5.38
CA VAL A 108 10.10 -6.06 -5.94
C VAL A 108 10.70 -5.01 -5.01
N VAL A 109 9.87 -4.22 -4.31
CA VAL A 109 10.31 -3.21 -3.34
C VAL A 109 10.90 -3.90 -2.11
N LEU A 110 10.24 -4.92 -1.56
CA LEU A 110 10.76 -5.69 -0.43
C LEU A 110 12.11 -6.33 -0.78
N ASN A 111 12.20 -6.96 -1.96
CA ASN A 111 13.45 -7.57 -2.41
C ASN A 111 14.57 -6.54 -2.58
N MET A 112 14.24 -5.36 -3.10
CA MET A 112 15.20 -4.27 -3.25
C MET A 112 15.71 -3.75 -1.90
N LEU A 113 14.82 -3.60 -0.91
CA LEU A 113 15.18 -3.18 0.44
C LEU A 113 16.02 -4.23 1.16
N ALA A 114 15.62 -5.51 1.06
CA ALA A 114 16.31 -6.64 1.68
C ALA A 114 17.76 -6.78 1.19
N ASN A 115 17.99 -6.51 -0.10
CA ASN A 115 19.29 -6.65 -0.75
C ASN A 115 20.12 -5.35 -0.79
N MET A 116 19.68 -4.28 -0.12
CA MET A 116 20.44 -3.04 -0.07
C MET A 116 21.79 -3.25 0.67
N PRO A 117 22.94 -2.97 0.02
CA PRO A 117 24.25 -3.12 0.65
C PRO A 117 24.39 -2.19 1.85
N ASN A 118 24.96 -2.70 2.95
CA ASN A 118 25.21 -1.95 4.18
C ASN A 118 23.97 -1.24 4.77
N ALA A 119 22.77 -1.76 4.48
CA ALA A 119 21.55 -1.24 5.06
C ALA A 119 21.58 -1.38 6.59
N LYS A 120 21.39 -0.25 7.27
CA LYS A 120 21.22 -0.21 8.72
C LYS A 120 19.74 -0.38 9.06
N PRO A 121 19.39 -1.00 10.20
CA PRO A 121 18.03 -0.99 10.69
C PRO A 121 17.50 0.44 10.82
N LEU A 122 16.21 0.61 10.54
CA LEU A 122 15.51 1.87 10.73
C LEU A 122 15.50 2.26 12.21
N GLU A 123 15.63 3.56 12.49
CA GLU A 123 15.56 4.08 13.86
C GLU A 123 14.15 3.92 14.47
N ASN A 124 13.12 3.96 13.63
CA ASN A 124 11.73 3.77 14.01
C ASN A 124 11.07 2.73 13.10
N PRO A 125 10.16 1.88 13.63
CA PRO A 125 9.44 0.93 12.81
C PRO A 125 8.67 1.61 11.67
N THR A 126 8.80 1.08 10.46
CA THR A 126 7.99 1.48 9.31
C THR A 126 7.11 0.32 8.87
N HIS A 127 5.80 0.52 8.86
CA HIS A 127 4.85 -0.47 8.40
C HIS A 127 4.86 -0.55 6.88
N ILE A 128 5.05 -1.76 6.33
CA ILE A 128 5.03 -2.00 4.89
C ILE A 128 3.95 -3.00 4.53
N LEU A 129 2.98 -2.57 3.72
CA LEU A 129 1.97 -3.44 3.16
C LEU A 129 2.45 -3.97 1.80
N THR A 130 2.56 -5.29 1.66
CA THR A 130 2.91 -5.97 0.41
C THR A 130 1.73 -6.76 -0.13
N ALA A 131 1.65 -6.90 -1.44
CA ALA A 131 0.61 -7.67 -2.14
C ALA A 131 1.00 -7.96 -3.60
N GLY A 132 0.20 -8.78 -4.27
CA GLY A 132 0.30 -9.09 -5.71
C GLY A 132 1.11 -10.34 -6.01
N ALA A 133 2.10 -10.68 -5.18
CA ALA A 133 2.78 -11.98 -5.20
C ALA A 133 3.31 -12.31 -3.80
N PRO A 134 3.43 -13.59 -3.44
CA PRO A 134 4.01 -13.98 -2.17
C PRO A 134 5.52 -13.67 -2.15
N PRO A 135 6.02 -12.86 -1.19
CA PRO A 135 7.46 -12.65 -1.02
C PRO A 135 8.13 -13.93 -0.48
N PRO A 136 9.37 -14.27 -0.90
CA PRO A 136 10.13 -15.36 -0.29
C PRO A 136 10.37 -15.12 1.20
N ALA A 137 10.38 -16.19 2.00
CA ALA A 137 10.60 -16.10 3.45
C ALA A 137 11.91 -15.37 3.80
N SER A 138 12.99 -15.62 3.06
CA SER A 138 14.28 -14.94 3.27
C SER A 138 14.19 -13.42 3.06
N VAL A 139 13.37 -12.96 2.12
CA VAL A 139 13.14 -11.53 1.87
C VAL A 139 12.33 -10.91 3.01
N LEU A 140 11.32 -11.62 3.53
CA LEU A 140 10.54 -11.20 4.70
C LEU A 140 11.44 -11.03 5.92
N PHE A 141 12.15 -12.08 6.33
CA PHE A 141 13.04 -12.04 7.50
C PHE A 141 14.09 -10.95 7.39
N ARG A 142 14.69 -10.78 6.20
CA ARG A 142 15.68 -9.75 5.98
C ARG A 142 15.08 -8.36 6.08
N THR A 143 13.90 -8.13 5.51
CA THR A 143 13.19 -6.85 5.57
C THR A 143 12.79 -6.51 7.00
N GLU A 144 12.28 -7.48 7.76
CA GLU A 144 11.93 -7.31 9.18
C GLU A 144 13.16 -7.01 10.05
N SER A 145 14.30 -7.66 9.78
CA SER A 145 15.58 -7.38 10.46
C SER A 145 16.08 -5.94 10.26
N LEU A 146 15.58 -5.25 9.22
CA LEU A 146 15.88 -3.85 8.93
C LEU A 146 14.90 -2.89 9.64
N GLY A 147 13.98 -3.38 10.47
CA GLY A 147 13.04 -2.55 11.23
C GLY A 147 11.72 -2.26 10.50
N PHE A 148 11.42 -2.97 9.40
CA PHE A 148 10.11 -2.90 8.78
C PHE A 148 9.13 -3.86 9.46
N VAL A 149 7.88 -3.43 9.61
CA VAL A 149 6.77 -4.29 10.06
C VAL A 149 5.98 -4.70 8.83
N VAL A 150 6.15 -5.95 8.37
CA VAL A 150 5.58 -6.41 7.10
C VAL A 150 4.17 -6.94 7.30
N SER A 151 3.22 -6.41 6.54
CA SER A 151 1.86 -6.95 6.41
C SER A 151 1.65 -7.39 4.97
N HIS A 152 0.95 -8.50 4.76
CA HIS A 152 0.70 -9.05 3.42
C HIS A 152 -0.80 -9.09 3.15
N GLY A 153 -1.23 -8.63 1.97
CA GLY A 153 -2.60 -8.77 1.53
C GLY A 153 -2.73 -9.31 0.11
N TYR A 154 -3.96 -9.67 -0.23
CA TYR A 154 -4.38 -10.17 -1.52
C TYR A 154 -5.60 -9.38 -2.01
N GLY A 155 -5.61 -9.04 -3.30
CA GLY A 155 -6.65 -8.23 -3.92
C GLY A 155 -6.67 -8.35 -5.43
N LEU A 156 -7.76 -7.88 -6.02
CA LEU A 156 -7.97 -7.86 -7.47
C LEU A 156 -8.37 -6.45 -7.91
N THR A 157 -8.35 -6.19 -9.21
CA THR A 157 -8.81 -4.90 -9.72
C THR A 157 -10.32 -4.76 -9.52
N GLU A 158 -11.03 -5.86 -9.77
CA GLU A 158 -12.47 -6.07 -9.65
C GLU A 158 -12.99 -5.82 -8.22
N THR A 159 -12.13 -5.97 -7.21
CA THR A 159 -12.48 -5.75 -5.80
C THR A 159 -12.13 -4.34 -5.31
N GLY A 160 -11.53 -3.48 -6.14
CA GLY A 160 -11.15 -2.12 -5.76
C GLY A 160 -10.00 -2.00 -4.76
N GLY A 161 -9.27 -3.08 -4.49
CA GLY A 161 -8.18 -3.09 -3.52
C GLY A 161 -7.97 -4.48 -2.92
N LEU A 162 -7.22 -4.52 -1.81
CA LEU A 162 -7.01 -5.75 -1.05
C LEU A 162 -8.29 -6.16 -0.33
N VAL A 163 -8.57 -7.46 -0.30
CA VAL A 163 -9.77 -8.07 0.31
C VAL A 163 -9.45 -9.13 1.36
N VAL A 164 -8.22 -9.65 1.36
CA VAL A 164 -7.73 -10.58 2.38
C VAL A 164 -6.40 -10.08 2.87
N TYR A 165 -6.21 -10.09 4.18
CA TYR A 165 -4.98 -9.67 4.83
C TYR A 165 -4.46 -10.78 5.74
N SER A 166 -3.15 -10.88 5.83
CA SER A 166 -2.45 -11.79 6.73
C SER A 166 -2.35 -11.14 8.11
N THR A 167 -3.47 -11.12 8.84
CA THR A 167 -3.52 -10.53 10.19
C THR A 167 -2.62 -11.29 11.15
N TRP A 168 -1.70 -10.57 11.80
CA TRP A 168 -0.83 -11.14 12.82
C TRP A 168 -1.64 -11.68 14.00
N ARG A 169 -1.35 -12.91 14.43
CA ARG A 169 -1.98 -13.51 15.60
C ARG A 169 -1.00 -13.46 16.75
N SER A 170 -1.43 -12.98 17.92
CA SER A 170 -0.58 -12.86 19.12
C SER A 170 0.12 -14.17 19.52
N LYS A 171 -0.53 -15.32 19.28
CA LYS A 171 0.07 -16.65 19.47
C LYS A 171 1.32 -16.93 18.62
N TRP A 172 1.58 -16.14 17.58
CA TRP A 172 2.78 -16.25 16.75
C TRP A 172 3.99 -15.57 17.38
N ASN A 173 3.80 -14.67 18.35
CA ASN A 173 4.92 -14.04 19.08
C ASN A 173 5.77 -15.05 19.86
N SER A 174 5.21 -16.23 20.17
CA SER A 174 5.92 -17.30 20.86
C SER A 174 6.52 -18.35 19.92
N LEU A 175 6.35 -18.19 18.60
CA LEU A 175 6.97 -19.06 17.61
C LEU A 175 8.39 -18.57 17.30
N PRO A 176 9.33 -19.48 17.04
CA PRO A 176 10.73 -19.15 16.76
C PRO A 176 10.92 -18.42 15.43
#